data_AF-A0A3B4ZH51-F1
#
_entry.id   AF-A0A3B4ZH51-F1
#
_cell.length_a   1.000
_cell.length_b   1.000
_cell.length_c   1.000
_cell.angle_alpha   90.00
_cell.angle_beta   90.00
_cell.angle_gamma   90.00
#
_symmetry.space_group_name_H-M   'P 1'
#
loop_
_entity.id
_entity.type
_entity.pdbx_description
1 polymer ?
#
loop_
_entity_poly.entity_id
_entity_poly.type
_entity_poly.pdbx_seq_one_letter_code
_entity_poly.pdbx_strand_id
1 'polypeptide(L)'
;MASASHSHRDPDGLYTFSSRPRPVESSSRYKEPPSELRQHNYGNIMYDRRVVRGNTYAQHIPLTTAQPNLAEIQRQQVNKRRATAQKRAWKQLRLRTPEALQGRKHIDVQTELYLEELSDDIVATHNECQTDAFLDKPATPLFIPAKSGKDVATQIEEGELFDFDREVQPVLEVLVGKTVEQALLEVMEEEELSCLRAQQRAFEELRNNELAEVQRLQEQERRHSEEKERRVAQQKEVLKKERETAEKIAARVYAQQYMADLLPAVFTSLRRHGYFYDPVEKDVEMNFLPWLMDEVNNSLEKRYTAREMLDTIIHDVMEKKLEEFEELETQSARD
;
A
#
# COMPACT_ATOMS: atom_id res chain seq x y z
N MET A 1 47.21 -2.37 10.07
CA MET A 1 46.42 -2.71 8.87
C MET A 1 45.26 -3.59 9.30
N ALA A 2 44.08 -3.00 9.52
CA ALA A 2 42.90 -3.72 9.95
C ALA A 2 41.98 -3.89 8.75
N SER A 3 41.84 -5.13 8.29
CA SER A 3 40.90 -5.55 7.25
C SER A 3 39.48 -5.52 7.80
N ALA A 4 38.58 -4.94 7.01
CA ALA A 4 37.17 -4.73 7.34
C ALA A 4 36.39 -6.06 7.47
N SER A 5 35.60 -6.17 8.52
CA SER A 5 34.55 -7.19 8.65
C SER A 5 33.35 -6.78 7.79
N HIS A 6 33.12 -7.51 6.70
CA HIS A 6 31.87 -7.42 5.94
C HIS A 6 30.71 -7.95 6.78
N SER A 7 29.68 -7.13 6.96
CA SER A 7 28.38 -7.60 7.42
C SER A 7 27.48 -7.73 6.20
N HIS A 8 27.18 -8.97 5.79
CA HIS A 8 26.07 -9.23 4.89
C HIS A 8 24.78 -9.08 5.70
N ARG A 9 23.95 -8.10 5.35
CA ARG A 9 22.56 -7.99 5.79
C ARG A 9 21.69 -8.58 4.68
N ASP A 10 21.05 -9.72 4.95
CA ASP A 10 19.92 -10.21 4.18
C ASP A 10 18.61 -9.54 4.69
N PRO A 11 17.59 -9.33 3.83
CA PRO A 11 16.50 -8.39 4.07
C PRO A 11 15.30 -8.98 4.82
N ASP A 12 15.47 -10.03 5.62
CA ASP A 12 14.43 -10.56 6.51
C ASP A 12 15.01 -10.74 7.92
N GLY A 13 14.48 -9.98 8.88
CA GLY A 13 15.01 -9.78 10.22
C GLY A 13 14.92 -10.98 11.17
N LEU A 14 15.51 -12.12 10.83
CA LEU A 14 15.72 -13.25 11.74
C LEU A 14 17.21 -13.44 12.06
N TYR A 15 17.61 -13.07 13.28
CA TYR A 15 18.95 -13.29 13.82
C TYR A 15 19.19 -14.78 14.08
N THR A 16 20.10 -15.40 13.32
CA THR A 16 20.53 -16.80 13.51
C THR A 16 21.94 -16.85 14.07
N PHE A 17 22.09 -17.26 15.34
CA PHE A 17 23.38 -17.41 16.02
C PHE A 17 23.93 -18.83 15.84
N SER A 18 25.14 -18.97 15.29
CA SER A 18 25.88 -20.24 15.30
C SER A 18 27.31 -20.02 15.80
N SER A 19 27.74 -20.81 16.78
CA SER A 19 29.12 -20.79 17.30
C SER A 19 29.72 -22.18 17.20
N ARG A 20 30.89 -22.31 16.57
CA ARG A 20 31.68 -23.56 16.58
C ARG A 20 32.44 -23.68 17.91
N PRO A 21 32.49 -24.85 18.56
CA PRO A 21 33.13 -25.00 19.86
C PRO A 21 34.66 -24.91 19.76
N ARG A 22 35.29 -24.21 20.72
CA ARG A 22 36.75 -24.20 20.95
C ARG A 22 37.08 -24.88 22.29
N PRO A 23 38.12 -25.74 22.35
CA PRO A 23 38.56 -26.36 23.60
C PRO A 23 39.32 -25.38 24.50
N VAL A 24 39.22 -25.58 25.82
CA VAL A 24 39.79 -24.74 26.88
C VAL A 24 41.26 -25.12 27.12
N GLU A 25 42.18 -24.17 26.99
CA GLU A 25 43.59 -24.38 27.31
C GLU A 25 43.84 -24.34 28.83
N SER A 26 44.45 -25.39 29.34
CA SER A 26 44.88 -25.52 30.74
C SER A 26 46.19 -24.77 30.96
N SER A 27 46.18 -23.64 31.66
CA SER A 27 47.42 -23.04 32.15
C SER A 27 47.87 -23.74 33.44
N SER A 28 48.82 -24.67 33.34
CA SER A 28 49.66 -25.04 34.48
C SER A 28 50.79 -24.01 34.61
N ARG A 29 51.01 -23.47 35.80
CA ARG A 29 52.32 -22.90 36.17
C ARG A 29 52.87 -23.69 37.34
N TYR A 30 53.75 -24.60 36.96
CA TYR A 30 54.64 -25.35 37.83
C TYR A 30 55.62 -24.42 38.56
N LYS A 31 55.77 -24.65 39.87
CA LYS A 31 57.04 -24.49 40.59
C LYS A 31 57.05 -25.57 41.69
N GLU A 32 57.89 -26.57 41.52
CA GLU A 32 58.22 -27.60 42.54
C GLU A 32 59.64 -27.33 43.10
N PRO A 33 60.16 -28.08 44.09
CA PRO A 33 59.78 -28.17 45.51
C PRO A 33 61.02 -27.87 46.42
N PRO A 34 60.99 -28.18 47.74
CA PRO A 34 61.69 -29.41 48.11
C PRO A 34 60.94 -30.29 49.11
N SER A 35 61.18 -31.58 48.91
CA SER A 35 60.78 -32.74 49.69
C SER A 35 61.35 -32.73 51.10
N GLU A 36 60.51 -33.04 52.10
CA GLU A 36 60.89 -33.96 53.18
C GLU A 36 59.64 -34.53 53.88
N LEU A 37 59.59 -35.86 53.91
CA LEU A 37 58.78 -36.73 54.77
C LEU A 37 57.25 -36.62 54.67
N ARG A 38 56.68 -37.52 53.85
CA ARG A 38 55.28 -37.97 53.96
C ARG A 38 55.03 -38.59 55.34
N GLN A 39 54.69 -37.77 56.32
CA GLN A 39 53.78 -38.21 57.37
C GLN A 39 52.38 -38.22 56.77
N HIS A 40 51.75 -39.39 56.77
CA HIS A 40 50.34 -39.53 56.42
C HIS A 40 49.54 -38.78 57.47
N ASN A 41 49.36 -37.48 57.28
CA ASN A 41 48.46 -36.67 58.08
C ASN A 41 47.05 -37.17 57.75
N TYR A 42 46.50 -37.99 58.64
CA TYR A 42 45.07 -38.26 58.66
C TYR A 42 44.35 -36.91 58.65
N GLY A 43 43.81 -36.54 57.49
CA GLY A 43 43.09 -35.30 57.30
C GLY A 43 41.88 -35.33 58.23
N ASN A 44 41.91 -34.49 59.26
CA ASN A 44 40.82 -34.43 60.22
C ASN A 44 39.55 -34.02 59.44
N ILE A 45 38.59 -34.94 59.34
CA ILE A 45 37.29 -34.75 58.67
C ILE A 45 36.57 -33.50 59.19
N MET A 46 36.97 -33.09 60.41
CA MET A 46 36.92 -31.77 61.08
C MET A 46 36.99 -30.51 60.20
N TYR A 47 37.73 -30.55 59.09
CA TYR A 47 38.00 -29.36 58.28
C TYR A 47 37.87 -29.60 56.78
N ASP A 48 37.39 -30.78 56.38
CA ASP A 48 37.15 -31.07 54.96
C ASP A 48 35.90 -30.36 54.47
N ARG A 49 36.06 -29.50 53.46
CA ARG A 49 34.97 -28.72 52.85
C ARG A 49 33.95 -29.58 52.10
N ARG A 50 34.30 -30.83 51.79
CA ARG A 50 33.38 -31.79 51.15
C ARG A 50 32.42 -32.43 52.15
N VAL A 51 32.76 -32.42 53.44
CA VAL A 51 31.95 -33.04 54.48
C VAL A 51 31.00 -32.00 55.06
N VAL A 52 29.75 -32.05 54.61
CA VAL A 52 28.67 -31.19 55.07
C VAL A 52 28.26 -31.64 56.48
N ARG A 53 28.38 -30.75 57.47
CA ARG A 53 27.93 -31.00 58.84
C ARG A 53 26.60 -30.30 59.06
N GLY A 54 25.56 -31.09 59.35
CA GLY A 54 24.20 -30.59 59.53
C GLY A 54 23.23 -31.14 58.49
N ASN A 55 21.97 -30.72 58.59
CA ASN A 55 20.88 -31.24 57.78
C ASN A 55 20.92 -30.67 56.35
N THR A 56 20.86 -31.52 55.33
CA THR A 56 21.11 -31.16 53.91
C THR A 56 19.94 -30.47 53.20
N TYR A 57 18.80 -30.31 53.87
CA TYR A 57 17.58 -29.72 53.29
C TYR A 57 17.68 -28.24 52.88
N ALA A 58 18.65 -27.48 53.40
CA ALA A 58 18.85 -26.06 53.06
C ALA A 58 19.91 -25.81 51.97
N GLN A 59 20.51 -26.86 51.40
CA GLN A 59 21.44 -26.68 50.29
C GLN A 59 20.66 -26.42 49.00
N HIS A 60 20.65 -25.16 48.59
CA HIS A 60 20.25 -24.75 47.26
C HIS A 60 21.24 -25.39 46.27
N ILE A 61 20.87 -26.52 45.67
CA ILE A 61 21.54 -27.07 44.50
C ILE A 61 21.21 -26.09 43.37
N PRO A 62 22.17 -25.29 42.86
CA PRO A 62 21.86 -24.44 41.72
C PRO A 62 21.53 -25.35 40.53
N LEU A 63 20.31 -25.24 40.00
CA LEU A 63 20.00 -25.79 38.69
C LEU A 63 20.97 -25.14 37.69
N THR A 64 21.78 -25.96 37.04
CA THR A 64 22.75 -25.58 36.00
C THR A 64 22.04 -25.10 34.72
N THR A 65 21.34 -23.98 34.79
CA THR A 65 20.78 -23.30 33.60
C THR A 65 20.47 -21.82 33.80
N ALA A 66 20.77 -21.21 34.96
CA ALA A 66 20.71 -19.76 35.12
C ALA A 66 22.07 -19.14 34.76
N GLN A 67 22.14 -18.46 33.61
CA GLN A 67 23.21 -17.51 33.30
C GLN A 67 23.37 -16.56 34.49
N PRO A 68 24.58 -16.38 35.04
CA PRO A 68 24.75 -15.52 36.21
C PRO A 68 24.46 -14.07 35.81
N ASN A 69 23.47 -13.47 36.47
CA ASN A 69 23.14 -12.06 36.28
C ASN A 69 24.42 -11.21 36.50
N LEU A 70 24.84 -10.46 35.48
CA LEU A 70 26.01 -9.55 35.57
C LEU A 70 25.91 -8.61 36.78
N ALA A 71 24.69 -8.22 37.16
CA ALA A 71 24.40 -7.41 38.35
C ALA A 71 24.76 -8.11 39.67
N GLU A 72 24.58 -9.43 39.79
CA GLU A 72 24.93 -10.18 40.99
C GLU A 72 26.45 -10.37 41.12
N ILE A 73 27.14 -10.60 40.00
CA ILE A 73 28.61 -10.67 39.97
C ILE A 73 29.21 -9.32 40.38
N GLN A 74 28.65 -8.22 39.87
CA GLN A 74 29.11 -6.87 40.22
C GLN A 74 28.86 -6.55 41.70
N ARG A 75 27.70 -6.93 42.25
CA ARG A 75 27.39 -6.80 43.69
C ARG A 75 28.35 -7.62 44.56
N GLN A 76 28.67 -8.85 44.17
CA GLN A 76 29.62 -9.69 44.91
C GLN A 76 31.04 -9.12 44.87
N GLN A 77 31.47 -8.53 43.75
CA GLN A 77 32.78 -7.87 43.63
C GLN A 77 32.85 -6.60 44.50
N VAL A 78 31.79 -5.79 44.53
CA VAL A 78 31.70 -4.60 45.40
C VAL A 78 31.74 -5.01 46.87
N ASN A 79 31.01 -6.05 47.27
CA ASN A 79 31.03 -6.54 48.66
C ASN A 79 32.40 -7.11 49.07
N LYS A 80 33.08 -7.84 48.20
CA LYS A 80 34.47 -8.28 48.45
C LYS A 80 35.44 -7.10 48.58
N ARG A 81 35.31 -6.07 47.74
CA ARG A 81 36.11 -4.84 47.85
C ARG A 81 35.82 -4.08 49.14
N ARG A 82 34.57 -3.98 49.56
CA ARG A 82 34.17 -3.34 50.82
C ARG A 82 34.70 -4.08 52.04
N ALA A 83 34.57 -5.40 52.07
CA ALA A 83 35.07 -6.23 53.19
C ALA A 83 36.61 -6.18 53.30
N THR A 84 37.33 -6.14 52.18
CA THR A 84 38.80 -5.99 52.18
C THR A 84 39.24 -4.59 52.58
N ALA A 85 38.51 -3.54 52.16
CA ALA A 85 38.73 -2.17 52.61
C ALA A 85 38.49 -2.01 54.12
N GLN A 86 37.40 -2.57 54.65
CA GLN A 86 37.13 -2.59 56.10
C GLN A 86 38.23 -3.32 56.88
N LYS A 87 38.72 -4.47 56.40
CA LYS A 87 39.86 -5.16 57.04
C LYS A 87 41.15 -4.33 57.01
N ARG A 88 41.39 -3.55 55.96
CA ARG A 88 42.55 -2.63 55.88
C ARG A 88 42.38 -1.45 56.84
N ALA A 89 41.20 -0.83 56.86
CA ALA A 89 40.89 0.26 57.79
C ALA A 89 40.99 -0.20 59.26
N TRP A 90 40.49 -1.40 59.57
CA TRP A 90 40.59 -1.95 60.93
C TRP A 90 42.05 -2.24 61.35
N LYS A 91 42.91 -2.64 60.40
CA LYS A 91 44.35 -2.76 60.65
C LYS A 91 45.04 -1.40 60.86
N GLN A 92 44.54 -0.33 60.24
CA GLN A 92 45.06 1.03 60.41
C GLN A 92 44.58 1.68 61.71
N LEU A 93 43.38 1.35 62.19
CA LEU A 93 42.80 1.93 63.42
C LEU A 93 43.34 1.29 64.71
N ARG A 94 43.97 0.11 64.64
CA ARG A 94 44.65 -0.47 65.80
C ARG A 94 45.91 0.35 66.11
N LEU A 95 45.90 1.03 67.25
CA LEU A 95 47.11 1.55 67.90
C LEU A 95 48.05 0.36 68.12
N ARG A 96 49.18 0.34 67.40
CA ARG A 96 50.11 -0.80 67.39
C ARG A 96 51.00 -0.70 68.63
N THR A 97 50.97 -1.71 69.50
CA THR A 97 52.01 -1.88 70.53
C THR A 97 53.36 -2.00 69.83
N PRO A 98 54.42 -1.28 70.25
CA PRO A 98 55.74 -1.37 69.63
C PRO A 98 56.23 -2.81 69.56
N GLU A 99 56.99 -3.14 68.51
CA GLU A 99 57.57 -4.48 68.35
C GLU A 99 58.61 -4.73 69.44
N ALA A 100 58.70 -5.98 69.92
CA ALA A 100 59.64 -6.34 70.98
C ALA A 100 61.09 -6.16 70.51
N LEU A 101 61.93 -5.56 71.36
CA LEU A 101 63.36 -5.39 71.08
C LEU A 101 64.04 -6.76 70.86
N GLN A 102 64.98 -6.80 69.92
CA GLN A 102 65.65 -8.03 69.49
C GLN A 102 66.27 -8.78 70.68
N GLY A 103 65.78 -10.00 70.93
CA GLY A 103 66.23 -10.86 72.04
C GLY A 103 65.33 -10.87 73.29
N ARG A 104 64.24 -10.10 73.34
CA ARG A 104 63.24 -10.15 74.43
C ARG A 104 61.86 -10.55 73.89
N LYS A 105 61.09 -11.29 74.69
CA LYS A 105 59.68 -11.61 74.42
C LYS A 105 58.80 -10.75 75.32
N HIS A 106 57.76 -10.12 74.77
CA HIS A 106 56.72 -9.49 75.59
C HIS A 106 55.88 -10.58 76.28
N ILE A 107 55.47 -10.31 77.52
CA ILE A 107 54.54 -11.14 78.28
C ILE A 107 53.32 -10.26 78.60
N ASP A 108 52.12 -10.81 78.46
CA ASP A 108 50.90 -10.08 78.76
C ASP A 108 50.70 -10.08 80.28
N VAL A 109 50.71 -8.89 80.88
CA VAL A 109 50.46 -8.69 82.31
C VAL A 109 49.03 -8.17 82.45
N GLN A 110 48.24 -8.79 83.33
CA GLN A 110 46.89 -8.32 83.67
C GLN A 110 47.00 -6.89 84.26
N THR A 111 46.57 -5.91 83.49
CA THR A 111 46.52 -4.48 83.86
C THR A 111 45.09 -3.99 84.06
N GLU A 112 44.13 -4.92 84.07
CA GLU A 112 42.73 -4.65 84.36
C GLU A 112 42.56 -4.46 85.88
N LEU A 113 41.73 -3.50 86.28
CA LEU A 113 41.46 -3.17 87.68
C LEU A 113 40.68 -4.34 88.33
N TYR A 114 41.35 -5.16 89.14
CA TYR A 114 40.70 -6.22 89.92
C TYR A 114 40.32 -5.67 91.30
N LEU A 115 39.02 -5.55 91.57
CA LEU A 115 38.48 -5.14 92.87
C LEU A 115 37.93 -6.36 93.60
N GLU A 116 38.45 -6.62 94.79
CA GLU A 116 38.00 -7.69 95.68
C GLU A 116 37.16 -7.04 96.80
N GLU A 117 35.88 -7.41 96.94
CA GLU A 117 35.04 -6.95 98.05
C GLU A 117 35.42 -7.69 99.33
N LEU A 118 35.90 -6.97 100.33
CA LEU A 118 36.09 -7.48 101.69
C LEU A 118 34.81 -7.24 102.49
N SER A 119 34.09 -8.31 102.81
CA SER A 119 32.89 -8.28 103.67
C SER A 119 33.28 -8.62 105.12
N ASP A 120 33.37 -7.61 105.98
CA ASP A 120 33.45 -7.78 107.43
C ASP A 120 32.04 -7.97 108.00
N ASP A 121 31.75 -9.15 108.57
CA ASP A 121 30.47 -9.43 109.24
C ASP A 121 30.39 -8.71 110.60
N ILE A 122 29.42 -7.80 110.75
CA ILE A 122 29.17 -7.09 112.00
C ILE A 122 28.31 -7.96 112.92
N VAL A 123 28.81 -8.25 114.13
CA VAL A 123 28.09 -9.07 115.13
C VAL A 123 26.94 -8.27 115.75
N ALA A 124 25.69 -8.65 115.43
CA ALA A 124 24.50 -8.07 116.05
C ALA A 124 24.23 -8.70 117.43
N THR A 125 24.31 -7.91 118.49
CA THR A 125 23.93 -8.34 119.84
C THR A 125 22.44 -8.08 120.06
N HIS A 126 21.67 -9.09 120.46
CA HIS A 126 20.24 -8.96 120.76
C HIS A 126 20.07 -8.55 122.23
N ASN A 127 19.45 -7.38 122.46
CA ASN A 127 18.99 -6.95 123.78
C ASN A 127 17.47 -6.96 123.77
N GLU A 128 16.87 -7.83 124.58
CA GLU A 128 15.42 -7.90 124.75
C GLU A 128 15.01 -7.09 125.98
N CYS A 129 14.20 -6.05 125.78
CA CYS A 129 13.58 -5.26 126.84
C CYS A 129 12.06 -5.29 126.68
N GLN A 130 11.38 -5.72 127.74
CA GLN A 130 9.92 -5.79 127.86
C GLN A 130 9.31 -4.40 127.67
N THR A 131 8.50 -4.24 126.62
CA THR A 131 7.85 -2.98 126.24
C THR A 131 6.38 -3.00 126.65
N ASP A 132 5.95 -1.90 127.26
CA ASP A 132 4.58 -1.59 127.65
C ASP A 132 3.68 -1.45 126.40
N ALA A 133 2.36 -1.53 126.58
CA ALA A 133 1.38 -1.54 125.48
C ALA A 133 1.44 -0.24 124.66
N PHE A 134 1.88 -0.37 123.40
CA PHE A 134 1.96 0.72 122.42
C PHE A 134 0.58 1.35 122.16
N LEU A 135 0.44 2.65 122.38
CA LEU A 135 -0.63 3.47 121.79
C LEU A 135 -0.19 3.94 120.40
N ASP A 136 -1.08 3.83 119.41
CA ASP A 136 -0.80 4.21 118.03
C ASP A 136 -0.46 5.71 117.92
N LYS A 137 0.77 6.00 117.53
CA LYS A 137 1.23 7.35 117.18
C LYS A 137 0.64 7.71 115.80
N PRO A 138 0.08 8.92 115.60
CA PRO A 138 -0.37 9.32 114.27
C PRO A 138 0.80 9.33 113.29
N ALA A 139 0.52 8.97 112.03
CA ALA A 139 1.54 8.90 110.98
C ALA A 139 2.28 10.23 110.84
N THR A 140 3.60 10.19 110.97
CA THR A 140 4.47 11.35 110.76
C THR A 140 4.30 11.87 109.33
N PRO A 141 4.08 13.18 109.12
CA PRO A 141 3.90 13.74 107.78
C PRO A 141 5.16 13.53 106.94
N LEU A 142 4.96 13.16 105.67
CA LEU A 142 6.03 12.96 104.70
C LEU A 142 6.76 14.28 104.45
N PHE A 143 8.07 14.30 104.67
CA PHE A 143 8.91 15.45 104.35
C PHE A 143 9.09 15.55 102.84
N ILE A 144 8.52 16.60 102.22
CA ILE A 144 8.74 16.95 100.81
C ILE A 144 9.82 18.04 100.78
N PRO A 145 11.03 17.76 100.25
CA PRO A 145 12.06 18.79 100.10
C PRO A 145 11.57 19.93 99.20
N ALA A 146 11.87 21.17 99.57
CA ALA A 146 11.63 22.31 98.69
C ALA A 146 12.47 22.15 97.41
N LYS A 147 11.84 22.30 96.24
CA LYS A 147 12.57 22.31 94.96
C LYS A 147 13.65 23.41 95.01
N SER A 148 14.91 23.02 94.83
CA SER A 148 16.04 23.94 94.72
C SER A 148 16.49 23.99 93.26
N GLY A 149 16.25 25.11 92.59
CA GLY A 149 16.52 25.34 91.17
C GLY A 149 15.61 26.45 90.61
N LYS A 150 16.04 27.13 89.55
CA LYS A 150 15.18 28.08 88.82
C LYS A 150 14.70 27.39 87.54
N ASP A 151 13.39 27.19 87.44
CA ASP A 151 12.78 26.66 86.22
C ASP A 151 12.80 27.74 85.13
N VAL A 152 13.44 27.48 83.98
CA VAL A 152 13.49 28.37 82.81
C VAL A 152 12.93 27.62 81.61
N ALA A 153 11.87 28.14 81.02
CA ALA A 153 11.37 27.67 79.74
C ALA A 153 11.97 28.55 78.62
N THR A 154 12.43 27.91 77.56
CA THR A 154 12.81 28.57 76.30
C THR A 154 11.88 28.03 75.23
N GLN A 155 11.24 28.94 74.50
CA GLN A 155 10.32 28.63 73.41
C GLN A 155 10.74 29.46 72.21
N ILE A 156 10.73 28.85 71.03
CA ILE A 156 10.97 29.55 69.77
C ILE A 156 9.61 29.96 69.21
N GLU A 157 9.45 31.25 68.92
CA GLU A 157 8.21 31.81 68.39
C GLU A 157 8.13 31.64 66.85
N GLU A 158 6.92 31.70 66.30
CA GLU A 158 6.71 31.60 64.86
C GLU A 158 7.47 32.72 64.13
N GLY A 159 8.38 32.32 63.23
CA GLY A 159 9.20 33.25 62.42
C GLY A 159 10.61 33.53 62.95
N GLU A 160 10.96 33.11 64.17
CA GLU A 160 12.28 33.39 64.77
C GLU A 160 13.44 32.63 64.08
N LEU A 161 13.13 31.50 63.42
CA LEU A 161 14.09 30.69 62.65
C LEU A 161 13.94 30.83 61.13
N PHE A 162 13.12 31.77 60.65
CA PHE A 162 12.87 31.92 59.21
C PHE A 162 14.08 32.52 58.48
N ASP A 163 14.59 31.79 57.49
CA ASP A 163 15.65 32.24 56.58
C ASP A 163 15.08 32.43 55.17
N PHE A 164 14.92 33.68 54.76
CA PHE A 164 14.30 34.02 53.48
C PHE A 164 15.04 33.41 52.29
N ASP A 165 16.38 33.46 52.29
CA ASP A 165 17.18 33.02 51.14
C ASP A 165 17.05 31.50 50.93
N ARG A 166 16.90 30.75 52.02
CA ARG A 166 16.68 29.31 51.98
C ARG A 166 15.24 28.94 51.62
N GLU A 167 14.26 29.64 52.18
CA GLU A 167 12.85 29.30 52.00
C GLU A 167 12.27 29.79 50.65
N VAL A 168 12.86 30.82 50.03
CA VAL A 168 12.43 31.30 48.70
C VAL A 168 12.97 30.44 47.56
N GLN A 169 14.07 29.71 47.78
CA GLN A 169 14.77 28.96 46.75
C GLN A 169 13.86 27.95 46.00
N PRO A 170 13.02 27.14 46.66
CA PRO A 170 12.10 26.22 45.96
C PRO A 170 11.01 26.95 45.17
N VAL A 171 10.55 28.12 45.65
CA VAL A 171 9.53 28.93 44.97
C VAL A 171 10.12 29.51 43.68
N LEU A 172 11.32 30.07 43.76
CA LEU A 172 12.04 30.63 42.63
C LEU A 172 12.42 29.56 41.60
N GLU A 173 12.84 28.38 42.04
CA GLU A 173 13.14 27.25 41.15
C GLU A 173 11.91 26.81 40.36
N VAL A 174 10.75 26.67 41.02
CA VAL A 174 9.49 26.33 40.34
C VAL A 174 9.06 27.44 39.39
N LEU A 175 9.18 28.71 39.81
CA LEU A 175 8.72 29.84 38.99
C LEU A 175 9.58 29.99 37.74
N VAL A 176 10.91 29.98 37.89
CA VAL A 176 11.85 30.04 36.76
C VAL A 176 11.70 28.80 35.88
N GLY A 177 11.69 27.60 36.47
CA GLY A 177 11.53 26.35 35.73
C GLY A 177 10.27 26.35 34.87
N LYS A 178 9.13 26.74 35.46
CA LYS A 178 7.85 26.78 34.74
C LYS A 178 7.79 27.87 33.68
N THR A 179 8.40 29.03 33.91
CA THR A 179 8.47 30.08 32.88
C THR A 179 9.32 29.68 31.69
N VAL A 180 10.47 29.02 31.93
CA VAL A 180 11.35 28.54 30.86
C VAL A 180 10.71 27.38 30.10
N GLU A 181 10.08 26.44 30.80
CA GLU A 181 9.37 25.32 30.19
C GLU A 181 8.21 25.80 29.31
N GLN A 182 7.40 26.73 29.83
CA GLN A 182 6.29 27.31 29.07
C GLN A 182 6.80 28.07 27.84
N ALA A 183 7.81 28.93 27.98
CA ALA A 183 8.39 29.67 26.85
C ALA A 183 8.97 28.73 25.79
N LEU A 184 9.61 27.63 26.19
CA LEU A 184 10.14 26.64 25.25
C LEU A 184 9.03 25.95 24.46
N LEU A 185 7.94 25.54 25.13
CA LEU A 185 6.79 24.92 24.48
C LEU A 185 6.11 25.87 23.49
N GLU A 186 5.94 27.14 23.87
CA GLU A 186 5.34 28.16 23.00
C GLU A 186 6.19 28.39 21.74
N VAL A 187 7.52 28.53 21.88
CA VAL A 187 8.41 28.71 20.73
C VAL A 187 8.41 27.48 19.82
N MET A 188 8.41 26.28 20.38
CA MET A 188 8.32 25.05 19.59
C MET A 188 7.01 24.97 18.80
N GLU A 189 5.87 25.31 19.42
CA GLU A 189 4.57 25.35 18.75
C GLU A 189 4.54 26.39 17.62
N GLU A 190 5.10 27.59 17.85
CA GLU A 190 5.18 28.63 16.83
C GLU A 190 6.03 28.20 15.62
N GLU A 191 7.17 27.55 15.86
CA GLU A 191 8.02 27.01 14.80
C GLU A 191 7.31 25.91 14.00
N GLU A 192 6.63 24.98 14.67
CA GLU A 192 5.84 23.93 14.03
C GLU A 192 4.70 24.52 13.17
N LEU A 193 3.94 25.47 13.70
CA LEU A 193 2.89 26.17 12.97
C LEU A 193 3.45 26.94 11.77
N SER A 194 4.63 27.55 11.90
CA SER A 194 5.29 28.25 10.80
C SER A 194 5.69 27.28 9.67
N CYS A 195 6.21 26.10 10.03
CA CYS A 195 6.58 25.06 9.08
C CYS A 195 5.36 24.51 8.34
N LEU A 196 4.28 24.20 9.06
CA LEU A 196 3.02 23.72 8.46
C LEU A 196 2.42 24.76 7.51
N ARG A 197 2.41 26.04 7.90
CA ARG A 197 1.93 27.13 7.03
C ARG A 197 2.81 27.32 5.79
N ALA A 198 4.13 27.16 5.91
CA ALA A 198 5.04 27.22 4.76
C ALA A 198 4.79 26.05 3.80
N GLN A 199 4.63 24.83 4.33
CA GLN A 199 4.31 23.64 3.55
C GLN A 199 2.96 23.77 2.84
N GLN A 200 1.93 24.25 3.54
CA GLN A 200 0.60 24.46 2.97
C GLN A 200 0.66 25.46 1.81
N ARG A 201 1.34 26.61 1.98
CA ARG A 201 1.51 27.60 0.92
C ARG A 201 2.23 27.02 -0.30
N ALA A 202 3.33 26.29 -0.10
CA ALA A 202 4.05 25.66 -1.19
C ALA A 202 3.18 24.63 -1.95
N PHE A 203 2.37 23.86 -1.23
CA PHE A 203 1.44 22.92 -1.84
C PHE A 203 0.31 23.62 -2.61
N GLU A 204 -0.26 24.69 -2.06
CA GLU A 204 -1.29 25.48 -2.73
C GLU A 204 -0.76 26.14 -4.00
N GLU A 205 0.46 26.67 -3.97
CA GLU A 205 1.14 27.23 -5.15
C GLU A 205 1.33 26.16 -6.23
N LEU A 206 1.85 24.99 -5.87
CA LEU A 206 2.01 23.87 -6.80
C LEU A 206 0.66 23.46 -7.42
N ARG A 207 -0.35 23.26 -6.57
CA ARG A 207 -1.70 22.86 -7.00
C ARG A 207 -2.34 23.89 -7.93
N ASN A 208 -2.15 25.18 -7.66
CA ASN A 208 -2.69 26.25 -8.50
C ASN A 208 -1.97 26.28 -9.86
N ASN A 209 -0.65 26.06 -9.89
CA ASN A 209 0.11 25.94 -11.14
C ASN A 209 -0.34 24.73 -11.97
N GLU A 210 -0.48 23.55 -11.33
CA GLU A 210 -0.97 22.34 -11.98
C GLU A 210 -2.38 22.53 -12.54
N LEU A 211 -3.28 23.15 -11.76
CA LEU A 211 -4.64 23.42 -12.19
C LEU A 211 -4.66 24.34 -13.43
N ALA A 212 -3.84 25.39 -13.43
CA ALA A 212 -3.72 26.30 -14.57
C ALA A 212 -3.18 25.58 -15.82
N GLU A 213 -2.21 24.68 -15.65
CA GLU A 213 -1.67 23.88 -16.76
C GLU A 213 -2.71 22.91 -17.32
N VAL A 214 -3.44 22.20 -16.46
CA VAL A 214 -4.52 21.29 -16.86
C VAL A 214 -5.60 22.04 -17.63
N GLN A 215 -6.02 23.22 -17.17
CA GLN A 215 -7.00 24.04 -17.88
C GLN A 215 -6.49 24.46 -19.27
N ARG A 216 -5.21 24.84 -19.38
CA ARG A 216 -4.58 25.20 -20.66
C ARG A 216 -4.61 24.01 -21.63
N LEU A 217 -4.27 22.81 -21.16
CA LEU A 217 -4.26 21.59 -21.97
C LEU A 217 -5.68 21.16 -22.37
N GLN A 218 -6.65 21.25 -21.45
CA GLN A 218 -8.05 20.94 -21.74
C GLN A 218 -8.63 21.84 -22.83
N GLU A 219 -8.36 23.15 -22.77
CA GLU A 219 -8.83 24.08 -23.81
C GLU A 219 -8.14 23.83 -25.15
N GLN A 220 -6.86 23.46 -25.16
CA GLN A 220 -6.16 23.06 -26.38
C GLN A 220 -6.78 21.79 -26.98
N GLU A 221 -7.05 20.77 -26.16
CA GLU A 221 -7.68 19.52 -26.60
C GLU A 221 -9.10 19.77 -27.10
N ARG A 222 -9.87 20.65 -26.44
CA ARG A 222 -11.21 21.06 -26.88
C ARG A 222 -11.17 21.63 -28.30
N ARG A 223 -10.26 22.57 -28.57
CA ARG A 223 -10.08 23.17 -29.90
C ARG A 223 -9.68 22.14 -30.95
N HIS A 224 -8.75 21.24 -30.62
CA HIS A 224 -8.29 20.21 -31.53
C HIS A 224 -9.40 19.19 -31.84
N SER A 225 -10.16 18.78 -30.82
CA SER A 225 -11.30 17.88 -30.97
C SER A 225 -12.40 18.50 -31.85
N GLU A 226 -12.72 19.78 -31.63
CA GLU A 226 -13.69 20.51 -32.46
C GLU A 226 -13.23 20.63 -33.92
N GLU A 227 -11.95 20.92 -34.17
CA GLU A 227 -11.43 20.94 -35.54
C GLU A 227 -11.49 19.54 -36.16
N LYS A 228 -11.07 18.50 -35.44
CA LYS A 228 -11.10 17.12 -35.91
C LYS A 228 -12.52 16.70 -36.27
N GLU A 229 -13.51 17.01 -35.44
CA GLU A 229 -14.92 16.70 -35.71
C GLU A 229 -15.40 17.42 -36.99
N ARG A 230 -15.06 18.70 -37.16
CA ARG A 230 -15.39 19.45 -38.38
C ARG A 230 -14.75 18.82 -39.63
N ARG A 231 -13.49 18.37 -39.55
CA ARG A 231 -12.80 17.70 -40.66
C ARG A 231 -13.44 16.36 -40.99
N VAL A 232 -13.80 15.57 -39.98
CA VAL A 232 -14.49 14.28 -40.17
C VAL A 232 -15.86 14.49 -40.81
N ALA A 233 -16.63 15.49 -40.37
CA ALA A 233 -17.92 15.83 -40.97
C ALA A 233 -17.77 16.23 -42.45
N GLN A 234 -16.81 17.10 -42.76
CA GLN A 234 -16.51 17.47 -44.15
C GLN A 234 -16.14 16.27 -45.01
N GLN A 235 -15.25 15.40 -44.52
CA GLN A 235 -14.82 14.21 -45.26
C GLN A 235 -15.96 13.22 -45.49
N LYS A 236 -16.87 13.08 -44.52
CA LYS A 236 -18.05 12.24 -44.64
C LYS A 236 -18.99 12.74 -45.74
N GLU A 237 -19.19 14.05 -45.83
CA GLU A 237 -20.01 14.67 -46.90
C GLU A 237 -19.35 14.50 -48.28
N VAL A 238 -18.03 14.65 -48.38
CA VAL A 238 -17.29 14.39 -49.63
C VAL A 238 -17.47 12.94 -50.07
N LEU A 239 -17.26 11.99 -49.16
CA LEU A 239 -17.39 10.56 -49.45
C LEU A 239 -18.82 10.17 -49.84
N LYS A 240 -19.84 10.80 -49.23
CA LYS A 240 -21.24 10.61 -49.63
C LYS A 240 -21.47 11.08 -51.07
N LYS A 241 -20.98 12.27 -51.42
CA LYS A 241 -21.08 12.79 -52.79
C LYS A 241 -20.32 11.91 -53.79
N GLU A 242 -19.13 11.44 -53.44
CA GLU A 242 -18.36 10.52 -54.28
C GLU A 242 -19.14 9.24 -54.57
N ARG A 243 -19.76 8.63 -53.55
CA ARG A 243 -20.63 7.45 -53.74
C ARG A 243 -21.80 7.75 -54.67
N GLU A 244 -22.52 8.84 -54.43
CA GLU A 244 -23.64 9.26 -55.30
C GLU A 244 -23.19 9.49 -56.75
N THR A 245 -22.01 10.10 -56.95
CA THR A 245 -21.47 10.30 -58.30
C THR A 245 -21.04 8.99 -58.95
N ALA A 246 -20.42 8.08 -58.20
CA ALA A 246 -20.01 6.78 -58.70
C ALA A 246 -21.22 5.92 -59.11
N GLU A 247 -22.28 5.91 -58.31
CA GLU A 247 -23.54 5.24 -58.63
C GLU A 247 -24.21 5.83 -59.88
N LYS A 248 -24.26 7.16 -60.01
CA LYS A 248 -24.80 7.82 -61.20
C LYS A 248 -24.00 7.47 -62.46
N ILE A 249 -22.67 7.43 -62.36
CA ILE A 249 -21.80 7.04 -63.47
C ILE A 249 -22.04 5.57 -63.82
N ALA A 250 -22.09 4.68 -62.83
CA ALA A 250 -22.35 3.26 -63.03
C ALA A 250 -23.72 3.02 -63.70
N ALA A 251 -24.78 3.69 -63.21
CA ALA A 251 -26.12 3.61 -63.79
C ALA A 251 -26.15 4.12 -65.23
N ARG A 252 -25.43 5.22 -65.52
CA ARG A 252 -25.31 5.75 -66.89
C ARG A 252 -24.62 4.75 -67.81
N VAL A 253 -23.48 4.19 -67.39
CA VAL A 253 -22.72 3.22 -68.19
C VAL A 253 -23.57 1.96 -68.42
N TYR A 254 -24.24 1.46 -67.37
CA TYR A 254 -25.15 0.32 -67.47
C TYR A 254 -26.29 0.58 -68.44
N ALA A 255 -26.96 1.73 -68.34
CA ALA A 255 -28.03 2.10 -69.26
C ALA A 255 -27.52 2.21 -70.71
N GLN A 256 -26.34 2.78 -70.93
CA GLN A 256 -25.74 2.86 -72.26
C GLN A 256 -25.44 1.47 -72.84
N GLN A 257 -24.84 0.57 -72.06
CA GLN A 257 -24.55 -0.80 -72.49
C GLN A 257 -25.85 -1.56 -72.78
N TYR A 258 -26.83 -1.49 -71.87
CA TYR A 258 -28.12 -2.16 -72.04
C TYR A 258 -28.89 -1.65 -73.26
N MET A 259 -28.93 -0.32 -73.47
CA MET A 259 -29.57 0.27 -74.66
C MET A 259 -28.83 -0.07 -75.96
N ALA A 260 -27.49 -0.16 -75.92
CA ALA A 260 -26.69 -0.53 -77.09
C ALA A 260 -27.01 -1.95 -77.58
N ASP A 261 -27.32 -2.88 -76.68
CA ASP A 261 -27.72 -4.25 -77.03
C ASP A 261 -29.22 -4.39 -77.31
N LEU A 262 -30.06 -3.68 -76.55
CA LEU A 262 -31.51 -3.74 -76.68
C LEU A 262 -31.99 -3.15 -78.00
N LEU A 263 -31.44 -2.01 -78.44
CA LEU A 263 -31.89 -1.34 -79.66
C LEU A 263 -31.75 -2.27 -80.88
N PRO A 264 -30.58 -2.84 -81.21
CA PRO A 264 -30.44 -3.79 -82.31
C PRO A 264 -31.33 -5.02 -82.18
N ALA A 265 -31.51 -5.56 -80.96
CA ALA A 265 -32.36 -6.72 -80.72
C ALA A 265 -33.84 -6.42 -81.01
N VAL A 266 -34.34 -5.27 -80.54
CA VAL A 266 -35.72 -4.81 -80.79
C VAL A 266 -35.91 -4.48 -82.27
N PHE A 267 -34.98 -3.73 -82.90
CA PHE A 267 -35.05 -3.42 -84.33
C PHE A 267 -35.04 -4.70 -85.19
N THR A 268 -34.19 -5.67 -84.85
CA THR A 268 -34.15 -6.97 -85.55
C THR A 268 -35.45 -7.75 -85.34
N SER A 269 -36.00 -7.74 -84.13
CA SER A 269 -37.29 -8.38 -83.84
C SER A 269 -38.43 -7.74 -84.63
N LEU A 270 -38.56 -6.41 -84.59
CA LEU A 270 -39.59 -5.68 -85.36
C LEU A 270 -39.45 -5.90 -86.87
N ARG A 271 -38.21 -5.95 -87.37
CA ARG A 271 -37.93 -6.27 -88.78
C ARG A 271 -38.34 -7.69 -89.13
N ARG A 272 -38.08 -8.68 -88.26
CA ARG A 272 -38.54 -10.07 -88.45
C ARG A 272 -40.07 -10.20 -88.42
N HIS A 273 -40.75 -9.41 -87.60
CA HIS A 273 -42.21 -9.39 -87.52
C HIS A 273 -42.86 -8.54 -88.64
N GLY A 274 -42.08 -8.03 -89.60
CA GLY A 274 -42.60 -7.31 -90.77
C GLY A 274 -43.12 -5.90 -90.50
N TYR A 275 -42.80 -5.30 -89.34
CA TYR A 275 -43.23 -3.93 -89.02
C TYR A 275 -42.46 -2.86 -89.82
N PHE A 276 -41.21 -3.15 -90.21
CA PHE A 276 -40.45 -2.30 -91.13
C PHE A 276 -40.63 -2.83 -92.56
N TYR A 277 -41.46 -2.14 -93.34
CA TYR A 277 -41.67 -2.40 -94.76
C TYR A 277 -40.93 -1.38 -95.62
N ASP A 278 -40.55 -1.76 -96.83
CA ASP A 278 -40.10 -0.79 -97.83
C ASP A 278 -41.33 -0.03 -98.34
N PRO A 279 -41.38 1.31 -98.22
CA PRO A 279 -42.51 2.10 -98.72
C PRO A 279 -42.75 1.87 -100.21
N VAL A 280 -41.71 1.57 -100.99
CA VAL A 280 -41.84 1.29 -102.43
C VAL A 280 -42.51 -0.06 -102.66
N GLU A 281 -42.11 -1.10 -101.93
CA GLU A 281 -42.71 -2.44 -102.03
C GLU A 281 -44.20 -2.40 -101.66
N LYS A 282 -44.54 -1.70 -100.57
CA LYS A 282 -45.94 -1.54 -100.15
C LYS A 282 -46.76 -0.67 -101.10
N ASP A 283 -46.18 0.39 -101.67
CA ASP A 283 -46.85 1.23 -102.67
C ASP A 283 -47.12 0.43 -103.96
N VAL A 284 -46.17 -0.42 -104.37
CA VAL A 284 -46.37 -1.33 -105.50
C VAL A 284 -47.47 -2.34 -105.19
N GLU A 285 -47.47 -2.96 -104.01
CA GLU A 285 -48.49 -3.94 -103.61
C GLU A 285 -49.88 -3.33 -103.46
N MET A 286 -49.99 -2.15 -102.85
CA MET A 286 -51.28 -1.53 -102.52
C MET A 286 -51.85 -0.66 -103.64
N ASN A 287 -51.02 0.00 -104.44
CA ASN A 287 -51.49 0.96 -105.45
C ASN A 287 -51.21 0.47 -106.88
N PHE A 288 -50.00 0.01 -107.18
CA PHE A 288 -49.64 -0.39 -108.55
C PHE A 288 -50.29 -1.72 -108.97
N LEU A 289 -50.27 -2.76 -108.13
CA LEU A 289 -50.86 -4.05 -108.48
C LEU A 289 -52.37 -3.95 -108.70
N PRO A 290 -53.17 -3.28 -107.85
CA PRO A 290 -54.59 -3.08 -108.12
C PRO A 290 -54.84 -2.26 -109.39
N TRP A 291 -54.10 -1.16 -109.59
CA TRP A 291 -54.21 -0.36 -110.81
C TRP A 291 -53.89 -1.18 -112.07
N LEU A 292 -52.84 -2.00 -112.04
CA LEU A 292 -52.48 -2.87 -113.16
C LEU A 292 -53.56 -3.92 -113.41
N MET A 293 -54.11 -4.53 -112.36
CA MET A 293 -55.20 -5.50 -112.46
C MET A 293 -56.46 -4.86 -113.03
N ASP A 294 -56.81 -3.63 -112.62
CA ASP A 294 -57.94 -2.87 -113.16
C ASP A 294 -57.73 -2.53 -114.65
N GLU A 295 -56.54 -2.10 -115.05
CA GLU A 295 -56.25 -1.78 -116.45
C GLU A 295 -56.26 -3.03 -117.34
N VAL A 296 -55.71 -4.15 -116.84
CA VAL A 296 -55.83 -5.46 -117.50
C VAL A 296 -57.28 -5.86 -117.63
N ASN A 297 -58.09 -5.70 -116.58
CA ASN A 297 -59.52 -6.04 -116.63
C ASN A 297 -60.27 -5.15 -117.64
N ASN A 298 -60.01 -3.84 -117.67
CA ASN A 298 -60.56 -2.92 -118.68
C ASN A 298 -60.18 -3.33 -120.11
N SER A 299 -58.93 -3.77 -120.33
CA SER A 299 -58.50 -4.26 -121.64
C SER A 299 -59.22 -5.54 -122.06
N LEU A 300 -59.48 -6.44 -121.10
CA LEU A 300 -60.27 -7.65 -121.31
C LEU A 300 -61.73 -7.32 -121.58
N GLU A 301 -62.35 -6.41 -120.82
CA GLU A 301 -63.72 -5.94 -121.05
C GLU A 301 -63.90 -5.30 -122.42
N LYS A 302 -62.98 -4.43 -122.86
CA LYS A 302 -62.97 -3.91 -124.24
C LYS A 302 -62.88 -5.04 -125.27
N ARG A 303 -62.12 -6.09 -124.98
CA ARG A 303 -62.01 -7.26 -125.86
C ARG A 303 -63.28 -8.12 -125.85
N TYR A 304 -63.92 -8.29 -124.71
CA TYR A 304 -65.19 -9.01 -124.56
C TYR A 304 -66.32 -8.27 -125.26
N THR A 305 -66.48 -6.97 -125.03
CA THR A 305 -67.47 -6.13 -125.70
C THR A 305 -67.25 -6.06 -127.22
N ALA A 306 -66.00 -5.96 -127.69
CA ALA A 306 -65.71 -6.04 -129.12
C ALA A 306 -66.08 -7.42 -129.72
N ARG A 307 -65.88 -8.51 -128.96
CA ARG A 307 -66.29 -9.85 -129.37
C ARG A 307 -67.81 -10.04 -129.36
N GLU A 308 -68.50 -9.49 -128.36
CA GLU A 308 -69.97 -9.51 -128.29
C GLU A 308 -70.61 -8.66 -129.40
N MET A 309 -70.02 -7.50 -129.72
CA MET A 309 -70.42 -6.72 -130.90
C MET A 309 -70.16 -7.47 -132.21
N LEU A 310 -69.05 -8.20 -132.31
CA LEU A 310 -68.81 -9.07 -133.47
C LEU A 310 -69.85 -10.19 -133.56
N ASP A 311 -70.16 -10.85 -132.44
CA ASP A 311 -71.14 -11.95 -132.37
C ASP A 311 -72.56 -11.45 -132.70
N THR A 312 -72.95 -10.26 -132.25
CA THR A 312 -74.24 -9.63 -132.63
C THR A 312 -74.28 -9.24 -134.10
N ILE A 313 -73.20 -8.66 -134.66
CA ILE A 313 -73.12 -8.41 -136.11
C ILE A 313 -73.22 -9.71 -136.91
N ILE A 314 -72.57 -10.79 -136.46
CA ILE A 314 -72.69 -12.11 -137.08
C ILE A 314 -74.14 -12.61 -136.98
N HIS A 315 -74.80 -12.42 -135.84
CA HIS A 315 -76.20 -12.80 -135.66
C HIS A 315 -77.14 -12.02 -136.60
N ASP A 316 -77.03 -10.69 -136.67
CA ASP A 316 -77.82 -9.84 -137.57
C ASP A 316 -77.60 -10.21 -139.05
N VAL A 317 -76.37 -10.55 -139.44
CA VAL A 317 -76.07 -11.00 -140.81
C VAL A 317 -76.71 -12.37 -141.06
N MET A 318 -76.72 -13.28 -140.07
CA MET A 318 -77.41 -14.56 -140.20
C MET A 318 -78.93 -14.40 -140.25
N GLU A 319 -79.51 -13.49 -139.47
CA GLU A 319 -80.96 -13.20 -139.46
C GLU A 319 -81.40 -12.60 -140.80
N LYS A 320 -80.67 -11.60 -141.33
CA LYS A 320 -80.92 -11.08 -142.69
C LYS A 320 -80.79 -12.14 -143.76
N LYS A 321 -79.84 -13.07 -143.62
CA LYS A 321 -79.71 -14.19 -144.56
C LYS A 321 -80.87 -15.16 -144.43
N LEU A 322 -81.37 -15.42 -143.22
CA LEU A 322 -82.55 -16.24 -142.98
C LEU A 322 -83.79 -15.58 -143.60
N GLU A 323 -84.00 -14.27 -143.40
CA GLU A 323 -85.07 -13.49 -144.03
C GLU A 323 -84.98 -13.54 -145.56
N GLU A 324 -83.78 -13.35 -146.15
CA GLU A 324 -83.56 -13.52 -147.60
C GLU A 324 -83.92 -14.94 -148.07
N PHE A 325 -83.63 -15.98 -147.27
CA PHE A 325 -84.02 -17.37 -147.60
C PHE A 325 -85.55 -17.58 -147.47
N GLU A 326 -86.21 -17.03 -146.46
CA GLU A 326 -87.67 -17.10 -146.31
C GLU A 326 -88.41 -16.31 -147.41
N GLU A 327 -87.86 -15.18 -147.86
CA GLU A 327 -88.36 -14.44 -149.04
C GLU A 327 -88.20 -15.25 -150.33
N LEU A 328 -87.09 -15.97 -150.48
CA LEU A 328 -86.87 -16.89 -151.61
C LEU A 328 -87.78 -18.13 -151.54
N GLU A 329 -88.06 -18.67 -150.36
CA GLU A 329 -89.02 -19.79 -150.18
C GLU A 329 -90.47 -19.35 -150.42
N THR A 330 -90.87 -18.15 -149.99
CA THR A 330 -92.21 -17.60 -150.25
C THR A 330 -92.42 -17.17 -151.71
N GLN A 331 -91.35 -16.83 -152.43
CA GLN A 331 -91.37 -16.66 -153.88
C GLN A 331 -91.42 -18.02 -154.62
N SER A 332 -90.73 -19.05 -154.11
CA SER A 332 -90.77 -20.42 -154.65
C SER A 332 -92.11 -21.14 -154.40
N ALA A 333 -92.85 -20.77 -153.34
CA ALA A 333 -94.18 -21.31 -153.05
C ALA A 333 -95.34 -20.61 -153.79
N ARG A 334 -95.04 -19.62 -154.64
CA ARG A 334 -96.02 -18.88 -155.47
C ARG A 334 -95.94 -19.19 -156.98
N ASP A 335 -95.09 -20.12 -157.37
CA ASP A 335 -95.10 -20.83 -158.67
C ASP A 335 -95.43 -22.31 -158.45
#